data_AF-A0A1Y3SQR4-F1
#
_entry.id   AF-A0A1Y3SQR4-F1
#
_cell.length_a   1.000
_cell.length_b   1.000
_cell.length_c   1.000
_cell.angle_alpha   90.00
_cell.angle_beta   90.00
_cell.angle_gamma   90.00
#
_symmetry.space_group_name_H-M   'P 1'
#
loop_
_entity.id
_entity.type
_entity.pdbx_description
1 polymer ?
#
loop_
_entity_poly.entity_id
_entity_poly.type
_entity_poly.pdbx_seq_one_letter_code
_entity_poly.pdbx_strand_id
1 'polypeptide(L)'
;MKLSKEKMWRSSERAMKRTKGYQEYRELGQDENYELAYVLAKGRNPCAEDIIAVAMYEDDAIQFFPCADREEIDLWGFNFDRDLFEYLETGYEIAGMSMDSHLNVWYTIGAWHNGYIEHENGMQKYLGYCKKNGITEEKLKKEVGYSGMDVMTLYDSKADRTKSHKDMER
;
A
#
# COMPACT_ATOMS: atom_id res chain seq x y z
N MET A 1 -13.69 -10.31 9.75
CA MET A 1 -13.50 -11.48 8.86
C MET A 1 -12.15 -12.14 9.15
N LYS A 2 -12.04 -13.48 9.19
CA LYS A 2 -10.78 -14.18 9.52
C LYS A 2 -9.96 -14.52 8.27
N LEU A 3 -8.99 -13.68 7.89
CA LEU A 3 -8.08 -13.90 6.77
C LEU A 3 -6.62 -13.73 7.20
N SER A 4 -5.72 -14.57 6.69
CA SER A 4 -4.28 -14.29 6.76
C SER A 4 -3.90 -13.27 5.69
N LYS A 5 -2.78 -12.56 5.87
CA LYS A 5 -2.25 -11.60 4.88
C LYS A 5 -2.17 -12.17 3.46
N GLU A 6 -1.64 -13.40 3.33
CA GLU A 6 -1.61 -14.13 2.04
C GLU A 6 -2.99 -14.35 1.42
N LYS A 7 -4.00 -14.68 2.25
CA LYS A 7 -5.37 -14.85 1.78
C LYS A 7 -6.01 -13.51 1.40
N MET A 8 -5.67 -12.42 2.09
CA MET A 8 -6.11 -11.08 1.72
C MET A 8 -5.56 -10.70 0.35
N TRP A 9 -4.25 -10.90 0.12
CA TRP A 9 -3.61 -10.66 -1.18
C TRP A 9 -4.30 -11.44 -2.30
N ARG A 10 -4.36 -12.78 -2.19
CA ARG A 10 -4.98 -13.63 -3.23
C ARG A 10 -6.46 -13.31 -3.49
N SER A 11 -7.18 -12.89 -2.46
CA SER A 11 -8.60 -12.51 -2.61
C SER A 11 -8.72 -11.17 -3.33
N SER A 12 -7.81 -10.24 -3.07
CA SER A 12 -7.71 -8.95 -3.74
C SER A 12 -7.34 -9.11 -5.22
N GLU A 13 -6.36 -9.96 -5.56
CA GLU A 13 -6.02 -10.28 -6.96
C GLU A 13 -7.23 -10.83 -7.74
N ARG A 14 -8.01 -11.70 -7.10
CA ARG A 14 -9.24 -12.22 -7.73
C ARG A 14 -10.32 -11.16 -7.85
N ALA A 15 -10.44 -10.25 -6.89
CA ALA A 15 -11.44 -9.19 -6.90
C ALA A 15 -11.10 -8.08 -7.91
N MET A 16 -9.82 -7.73 -8.05
CA MET A 16 -9.32 -6.84 -9.10
C MET A 16 -9.74 -7.32 -10.49
N LYS A 17 -9.66 -8.62 -10.78
CA LYS A 17 -10.13 -9.15 -12.07
C LYS A 17 -11.64 -9.05 -12.29
N ARG A 18 -12.42 -8.48 -11.37
CA ARG A 18 -13.86 -8.22 -11.51
C ARG A 18 -14.19 -6.72 -11.44
N THR A 19 -13.20 -5.85 -11.21
CA THR A 19 -13.40 -4.40 -11.25
C THR A 19 -13.79 -3.97 -12.66
N LYS A 20 -14.60 -2.91 -12.75
CA LYS A 20 -15.08 -2.36 -14.01
C LYS A 20 -13.90 -1.92 -14.89
N GLY A 21 -12.96 -1.15 -14.35
CA GLY A 21 -11.76 -0.73 -15.09
C GLY A 21 -11.00 -1.92 -15.68
N TYR A 22 -10.72 -2.95 -14.88
CA TYR A 22 -10.07 -4.17 -15.38
C TYR A 22 -10.84 -4.86 -16.52
N GLN A 23 -12.17 -4.97 -16.42
CA GLN A 23 -12.99 -5.60 -17.48
C GLN A 23 -13.00 -4.77 -18.76
N GLU A 24 -13.10 -3.44 -18.67
CA GLU A 24 -13.09 -2.55 -19.82
C GLU A 24 -11.79 -2.70 -20.64
N TYR A 25 -10.62 -2.69 -19.98
CA TYR A 25 -9.34 -2.89 -20.66
C TYR A 25 -9.22 -4.28 -21.30
N ARG A 26 -9.77 -5.30 -20.62
CA ARG A 26 -9.81 -6.67 -21.18
C ARG A 26 -10.69 -6.75 -22.43
N GLU A 27 -11.87 -6.14 -22.42
CA GLU A 27 -12.80 -6.13 -23.55
C GLU A 27 -12.23 -5.39 -24.75
N LEU A 28 -11.42 -4.35 -24.51
CA LEU A 28 -10.66 -3.64 -25.53
C LEU A 28 -9.47 -4.44 -26.10
N GLY A 29 -9.18 -5.63 -25.58
CA GLY A 29 -8.12 -6.50 -26.06
C GLY A 29 -6.71 -6.00 -25.76
N GLN A 30 -6.54 -5.22 -24.69
CA GLN A 30 -5.22 -4.74 -24.24
C GLN A 30 -4.39 -5.91 -23.70
N ASP A 31 -3.11 -5.95 -24.06
CA ASP A 31 -2.17 -6.96 -23.59
C ASP A 31 -1.77 -6.74 -22.12
N GLU A 32 -1.78 -5.47 -21.68
CA GLU A 32 -1.50 -5.05 -20.31
C GLU A 32 -2.79 -4.52 -19.63
N ASN A 33 -2.82 -4.57 -18.30
CA ASN A 33 -3.98 -4.20 -17.50
C ASN A 33 -3.55 -3.90 -16.06
N TYR A 34 -4.49 -3.52 -15.21
CA TYR A 34 -4.26 -3.27 -13.78
C TYR A 34 -3.58 -4.44 -13.08
N GLU A 35 -2.54 -4.09 -12.34
CA GLU A 35 -1.83 -4.97 -11.42
C GLU A 35 -2.08 -4.55 -9.97
N LEU A 36 -2.13 -5.55 -9.07
CA LEU A 36 -2.38 -5.28 -7.66
C LEU A 36 -1.16 -4.59 -7.04
N ALA A 37 -1.33 -3.33 -6.64
CA ALA A 37 -0.27 -2.52 -6.07
C ALA A 37 -0.09 -2.84 -4.59
N TYR A 38 -1.15 -2.69 -3.78
CA TYR A 38 -1.12 -3.01 -2.36
C TYR A 38 -2.49 -3.35 -1.78
N VAL A 39 -2.47 -4.00 -0.63
CA VAL A 39 -3.65 -4.36 0.16
C VAL A 39 -3.47 -3.85 1.58
N LEU A 40 -4.43 -3.09 2.06
CA LEU A 40 -4.47 -2.58 3.42
C LEU A 40 -5.60 -3.25 4.21
N ALA A 41 -5.35 -3.51 5.49
CA ALA A 41 -6.33 -4.08 6.39
C ALA A 41 -6.41 -3.24 7.67
N LYS A 42 -7.65 -3.02 8.15
CA LYS A 42 -7.92 -2.41 9.45
C LYS A 42 -8.42 -3.45 10.43
N GLY A 43 -8.10 -3.27 11.71
CA GLY A 43 -8.42 -4.22 12.78
C GLY A 43 -7.30 -5.24 13.03
N ARG A 44 -7.53 -6.19 13.94
CA ARG A 44 -6.49 -7.12 14.37
C ARG A 44 -6.39 -8.31 13.42
N ASN A 45 -5.23 -8.53 12.79
CA ASN A 45 -4.95 -9.78 12.09
C ASN A 45 -5.11 -11.00 13.05
N PRO A 46 -5.83 -12.08 12.67
CA PRO A 46 -6.49 -12.35 11.38
C PRO A 46 -7.91 -11.82 11.22
N CYS A 47 -8.49 -11.22 12.24
CA CYS A 47 -9.82 -10.62 12.23
C CYS A 47 -9.82 -9.18 11.69
N ALA A 48 -9.65 -9.00 10.37
CA ALA A 48 -9.79 -7.68 9.75
C ALA A 48 -11.26 -7.21 9.81
N GLU A 49 -11.43 -5.93 10.13
CA GLU A 49 -12.70 -5.19 10.13
C GLU A 49 -13.00 -4.64 8.74
N ASP A 50 -11.97 -4.14 8.06
CA ASP A 50 -12.06 -3.57 6.72
C ASP A 50 -10.82 -3.96 5.90
N ILE A 51 -11.01 -4.17 4.60
CA ILE A 51 -9.94 -4.47 3.65
C ILE A 51 -10.16 -3.61 2.41
N ILE A 52 -9.13 -2.84 2.08
CA ILE A 52 -9.05 -2.06 0.85
C ILE A 52 -7.86 -2.52 0.03
N ALA A 53 -7.98 -2.46 -1.28
CA ALA A 53 -6.92 -2.81 -2.20
C ALA A 53 -6.81 -1.74 -3.27
N VAL A 54 -5.59 -1.49 -3.74
CA VAL A 54 -5.33 -0.58 -4.83
C VAL A 54 -4.66 -1.35 -5.95
N ALA A 55 -5.14 -1.13 -7.17
CA ALA A 55 -4.52 -1.64 -8.38
C ALA A 55 -4.13 -0.46 -9.27
N MET A 56 -3.04 -0.63 -10.03
CA MET A 56 -2.47 0.41 -10.89
C MET A 56 -2.23 -0.12 -12.30
N TYR A 57 -2.44 0.74 -13.28
CA TYR A 57 -2.08 0.52 -14.69
C TYR A 57 -1.59 1.86 -15.25
N GLU A 58 -0.34 1.91 -15.72
CA GLU A 58 0.29 3.18 -16.12
C GLU A 58 0.12 4.26 -15.04
N ASP A 59 -0.50 5.40 -15.39
CA ASP A 59 -0.78 6.52 -14.49
C ASP A 59 -2.15 6.41 -13.78
N ASP A 60 -2.93 5.38 -14.09
CA ASP A 60 -4.24 5.15 -13.51
C ASP A 60 -4.16 4.26 -12.27
N ALA A 61 -4.96 4.60 -11.26
CA ALA A 61 -5.08 3.82 -10.05
C ALA A 61 -6.55 3.72 -9.61
N ILE A 62 -6.95 2.53 -9.19
CA ILE A 62 -8.29 2.26 -8.65
C ILE A 62 -8.18 1.69 -7.25
N GLN A 63 -9.02 2.18 -6.34
CA GLN A 63 -9.27 1.55 -5.05
C GLN A 63 -10.51 0.68 -5.16
N PHE A 64 -10.43 -0.54 -4.66
CA PHE A 64 -11.55 -1.47 -4.62
C PHE A 64 -11.61 -2.21 -3.29
N PHE A 65 -12.73 -2.91 -3.06
CA PHE A 65 -13.06 -3.50 -1.77
C PHE A 65 -13.20 -5.02 -1.91
N PRO A 66 -12.14 -5.81 -1.73
CA PRO A 66 -12.14 -7.25 -2.03
C PRO A 66 -13.21 -8.09 -1.31
N CYS A 67 -13.73 -7.58 -0.20
CA CYS A 67 -14.64 -8.29 0.70
C CYS A 67 -15.87 -7.46 1.10
N ALA A 68 -16.14 -6.37 0.40
CA ALA A 68 -17.35 -5.58 0.58
C ALA A 68 -18.02 -5.32 -0.77
N ASP A 69 -19.35 -5.22 -0.76
CA ASP A 69 -20.12 -4.83 -1.93
C ASP A 69 -20.15 -3.30 -2.01
N ARG A 70 -19.10 -2.74 -2.59
CA ARG A 70 -18.90 -1.29 -2.79
C ARG A 70 -18.31 -1.09 -4.18
N GLU A 71 -18.72 -0.01 -4.82
CA GLU A 71 -18.14 0.40 -6.11
C GLU A 71 -16.65 0.72 -5.94
N GLU A 72 -15.87 0.46 -6.99
CA GLU A 72 -14.49 0.92 -7.06
C GLU A 72 -14.44 2.45 -7.19
N ILE A 73 -13.29 3.00 -6.79
CA ILE A 73 -13.06 4.44 -6.76
C ILE A 73 -11.84 4.72 -7.61
N ASP A 74 -12.00 5.57 -8.62
CA ASP A 74 -10.89 6.11 -9.40
C ASP A 74 -10.08 7.07 -8.53
N LEU A 75 -8.79 6.79 -8.35
CA LEU A 75 -7.87 7.60 -7.56
C LEU A 75 -7.22 8.67 -8.43
N TRP A 76 -8.03 9.62 -8.91
CA TRP A 76 -7.54 10.74 -9.74
C TRP A 76 -6.44 11.53 -9.03
N GLY A 77 -5.31 11.71 -9.71
CA GLY A 77 -4.12 12.33 -9.12
C GLY A 77 -3.58 11.52 -7.95
N PHE A 78 -3.48 10.20 -8.14
CA PHE A 78 -2.94 9.25 -7.18
C PHE A 78 -1.59 9.72 -6.62
N ASN A 79 -1.42 9.64 -5.31
CA ASN A 79 -0.12 9.82 -4.67
C ASN A 79 -0.05 9.03 -3.37
N PHE A 80 1.14 8.55 -3.02
CA PHE A 80 1.32 7.70 -1.84
C PHE A 80 1.17 8.43 -0.51
N ASP A 81 1.25 9.77 -0.48
CA ASP A 81 1.03 10.50 0.77
C ASP A 81 -0.44 10.41 1.19
N ARG A 82 -1.36 10.81 0.30
CA ARG A 82 -2.80 10.69 0.52
C ARG A 82 -3.28 9.23 0.47
N ASP A 83 -2.94 8.50 -0.59
CA ASP A 83 -3.61 7.23 -0.87
C ASP A 83 -3.00 6.02 -0.14
N LEU A 84 -1.83 6.19 0.51
CA LEU A 84 -1.22 5.16 1.33
C LEU A 84 -0.91 5.65 2.75
N PHE A 85 -0.14 6.72 2.91
CA PHE A 85 0.35 7.13 4.24
C PHE A 85 -0.80 7.61 5.14
N GLU A 86 -1.78 8.34 4.63
CA GLU A 86 -2.98 8.72 5.40
C GLU A 86 -3.71 7.50 5.97
N TYR A 87 -3.90 6.44 5.17
CA TYR A 87 -4.52 5.19 5.65
C TYR A 87 -3.69 4.52 6.74
N LEU A 88 -2.36 4.45 6.54
CA LEU A 88 -1.48 3.88 7.55
C LEU A 88 -1.55 4.70 8.85
N GLU A 89 -1.58 6.02 8.75
CA GLU A 89 -1.70 6.91 9.89
C GLU A 89 -3.01 6.71 10.67
N THR A 90 -4.11 6.50 9.95
CA THR A 90 -5.48 6.31 10.50
C THR A 90 -5.81 4.87 10.93
N GLY A 91 -4.81 3.99 10.96
CA GLY A 91 -4.89 2.68 11.63
C GLY A 91 -5.02 1.49 10.70
N TYR A 92 -4.84 1.66 9.40
CA TYR A 92 -4.64 0.53 8.49
C TYR A 92 -3.20 0.00 8.59
N GLU A 93 -3.03 -1.28 8.27
CA GLU A 93 -1.74 -1.93 8.11
C GLU A 93 -1.62 -2.53 6.71
N ILE A 94 -0.39 -2.59 6.20
CA ILE A 94 -0.11 -3.28 4.93
C ILE A 94 -0.22 -4.79 5.14
N ALA A 95 -1.13 -5.40 4.40
CA ALA A 95 -1.26 -6.84 4.28
C ALA A 95 -0.30 -7.40 3.22
N GLY A 96 -0.09 -6.67 2.13
CA GLY A 96 0.90 -6.96 1.09
C GLY A 96 1.05 -5.80 0.13
N MET A 97 2.16 -5.76 -0.58
CA MET A 97 2.50 -4.73 -1.58
C MET A 97 3.45 -5.33 -2.62
N SER A 98 3.28 -4.94 -3.89
CA SER A 98 4.16 -5.39 -4.98
C SER A 98 5.54 -4.71 -4.89
N MET A 99 6.56 -5.33 -5.49
CA MET A 99 7.91 -4.76 -5.49
C MET A 99 7.98 -3.45 -6.28
N ASP A 100 7.26 -3.33 -7.39
CA ASP A 100 7.16 -2.08 -8.15
C ASP A 100 6.48 -0.97 -7.35
N SER A 101 5.45 -1.30 -6.56
CA SER A 101 4.83 -0.34 -5.64
C SER A 101 5.80 0.10 -4.54
N HIS A 102 6.59 -0.83 -3.98
CA HIS A 102 7.63 -0.47 -3.02
C HIS A 102 8.66 0.49 -3.63
N LEU A 103 9.09 0.23 -4.86
CA LEU A 103 10.00 1.10 -5.62
C LEU A 103 9.40 2.51 -5.80
N ASN A 104 8.12 2.60 -6.19
CA ASN A 104 7.45 3.88 -6.37
C ASN A 104 7.31 4.66 -5.07
N VAL A 105 6.93 4.00 -3.97
CA VAL A 105 6.88 4.64 -2.64
C VAL A 105 8.26 5.16 -2.22
N TRP A 106 9.33 4.41 -2.50
CA TRP A 106 10.70 4.85 -2.19
C TRP A 106 11.13 6.06 -3.02
N TYR A 107 10.74 6.14 -4.29
CA TYR A 107 10.97 7.36 -5.08
C TYR A 107 10.16 8.54 -4.53
N THR A 108 8.89 8.34 -4.13
CA THR A 108 8.08 9.39 -3.50
C THR A 108 8.72 9.91 -2.22
N ILE A 109 9.13 9.03 -1.31
CA ILE A 109 9.79 9.43 -0.07
C ILE A 109 11.10 10.17 -0.38
N GLY A 110 11.95 9.62 -1.25
CA GLY A 110 13.21 10.24 -1.64
C GLY A 110 13.03 11.64 -2.26
N ALA A 111 11.93 11.89 -2.97
CA ALA A 111 11.63 13.19 -3.55
C ALA A 111 11.04 14.18 -2.53
N TRP A 112 10.21 13.71 -1.58
CA TRP A 112 9.32 14.57 -0.79
C TRP A 112 9.67 14.65 0.70
N HIS A 113 10.63 13.85 1.20
CA HIS A 113 10.96 13.80 2.64
C HIS A 113 11.41 15.14 3.25
N ASN A 114 11.75 16.15 2.44
CA ASN A 114 12.15 17.48 2.89
C ASN A 114 10.95 18.43 3.09
N GLY A 115 9.88 17.95 3.72
CA GLY A 115 8.73 18.75 4.13
C GLY A 115 7.53 18.76 3.17
N TYR A 116 7.49 17.86 2.19
CA TYR A 116 6.35 17.72 1.26
C TYR A 116 5.48 16.48 1.54
N ILE A 117 5.79 15.75 2.62
CA ILE A 117 4.97 14.64 3.10
C ILE A 117 4.12 15.16 4.26
N GLU A 118 2.80 15.18 4.08
CA GLU A 118 1.85 15.63 5.10
C GLU A 118 1.61 14.55 6.16
N HIS A 119 1.62 13.27 5.76
CA HIS A 119 1.32 12.13 6.64
C HIS A 119 2.59 11.42 7.12
N GLU A 120 3.45 12.16 7.80
CA GLU A 120 4.76 11.67 8.26
C GLU A 120 4.67 10.41 9.16
N ASN A 121 3.63 10.30 10.01
CA ASN A 121 3.49 9.09 10.84
C ASN A 121 3.09 7.89 9.99
N GLY A 122 2.27 8.10 8.96
CA GLY A 122 1.95 7.09 7.95
C GLY A 122 3.19 6.60 7.21
N MET A 123 4.04 7.53 6.77
CA MET A 123 5.35 7.22 6.17
C MET A 123 6.22 6.39 7.13
N GLN A 124 6.32 6.77 8.41
CA GLN A 124 7.12 6.01 9.38
C GLN A 124 6.58 4.58 9.62
N LYS A 125 5.25 4.40 9.58
CA LYS A 125 4.64 3.05 9.62
C LYS A 125 4.99 2.23 8.38
N TYR A 126 5.03 2.86 7.19
CA TYR A 126 5.51 2.21 5.97
C TYR A 126 6.98 1.76 6.10
N LEU A 127 7.87 2.64 6.56
CA LEU A 127 9.28 2.29 6.78
C LEU A 127 9.43 1.18 7.84
N GLY A 128 8.60 1.20 8.89
CA GLY A 128 8.49 0.11 9.87
C GLY A 128 8.05 -1.21 9.23
N TYR A 129 7.11 -1.18 8.28
CA TYR A 129 6.75 -2.34 7.48
C TYR A 129 7.92 -2.84 6.62
N CYS A 130 8.63 -1.96 5.93
CA CYS A 130 9.81 -2.31 5.13
C CYS A 130 10.85 -3.04 5.99
N LYS A 131 11.18 -2.49 7.17
CA LYS A 131 12.10 -3.11 8.11
C LYS A 131 11.67 -4.51 8.55
N LYS A 132 10.40 -4.68 8.91
CA LYS A 132 9.86 -5.97 9.38
C LYS A 132 9.82 -7.04 8.28
N ASN A 133 9.65 -6.64 7.02
CA ASN A 133 9.50 -7.55 5.88
C ASN A 133 10.75 -7.66 5.00
N GLY A 134 11.88 -7.05 5.42
CA GLY A 134 13.14 -7.11 4.69
C GLY A 134 13.06 -6.43 3.31
N ILE A 135 12.35 -5.30 3.21
CA ILE A 135 12.40 -4.44 2.04
C ILE A 135 13.56 -3.46 2.23
N THR A 136 14.64 -3.67 1.48
CA THR A 136 15.88 -2.88 1.55
C THR A 136 16.21 -2.28 0.20
N GLU A 137 17.08 -1.27 0.18
CA GLU A 137 17.57 -0.65 -1.06
C GLU A 137 18.18 -1.71 -1.98
N GLU A 138 19.03 -2.57 -1.44
CA GLU A 138 19.68 -3.67 -2.17
C GLU A 138 18.67 -4.63 -2.80
N LYS A 139 17.60 -4.96 -2.06
CA LYS A 139 16.53 -5.84 -2.56
C LYS A 139 15.77 -5.18 -3.69
N LEU A 140 15.38 -3.92 -3.53
CA LEU A 140 14.67 -3.16 -4.55
C LEU A 140 15.53 -2.96 -5.81
N LYS A 141 16.82 -2.66 -5.64
CA LYS A 141 17.78 -2.56 -6.74
C LYS A 141 17.89 -3.86 -7.52
N LYS A 142 17.95 -4.99 -6.82
CA LYS A 142 18.08 -6.32 -7.43
C LYS A 142 16.81 -6.77 -8.14
N GLU A 143 15.64 -6.57 -7.52
CA GLU A 143 14.38 -7.16 -8.00
C GLU A 143 13.67 -6.28 -9.02
N VAL A 144 13.72 -4.95 -8.86
CA VAL A 144 12.96 -4.00 -9.68
C VAL A 144 13.80 -2.82 -10.16
N GLY A 145 15.14 -2.88 -10.05
CA GLY A 145 16.04 -1.88 -10.64
C GLY A 145 16.03 -0.52 -9.94
N TYR A 146 15.64 -0.46 -8.66
CA TYR A 146 15.68 0.78 -7.89
C TYR A 146 17.08 1.40 -7.85
N SER A 147 17.15 2.73 -8.00
CA SER A 147 18.39 3.50 -8.04
C SER A 147 18.32 4.83 -7.28
N GLY A 148 17.26 5.02 -6.48
CA GLY A 148 17.09 6.21 -5.67
C GLY A 148 17.84 6.15 -4.33
N MET A 149 17.42 7.02 -3.42
CA MET A 149 17.96 7.11 -2.06
C MET A 149 17.62 5.88 -1.22
N ASP A 150 18.53 5.45 -0.33
CA ASP A 150 18.15 4.55 0.77
C ASP A 150 17.27 5.29 1.79
N VAL A 151 15.94 5.21 1.59
CA VAL A 151 14.96 5.88 2.46
C VAL A 151 14.90 5.28 3.86
N MET A 152 15.48 4.09 4.09
CA MET A 152 15.54 3.51 5.43
C MET A 152 16.44 4.32 6.38
N THR A 153 17.31 5.18 5.86
CA THR A 153 18.06 6.16 6.65
C THR A 153 17.16 7.16 7.38
N LEU A 154 15.91 7.33 6.93
CA LEU A 154 14.90 8.22 7.52
C LEU A 154 14.03 7.53 8.58
N TYR A 155 14.17 6.23 8.79
CA TYR A 155 13.30 5.48 9.70
C TYR A 155 13.59 5.80 11.18
N ASP A 156 12.58 6.32 11.87
CA ASP A 156 12.61 6.53 13.32
C ASP A 156 11.75 5.50 14.06
N SER A 157 12.43 4.54 14.70
CA SER A 157 11.79 3.51 15.51
C SER A 157 11.00 4.02 16.73
N LYS A 158 11.22 5.26 17.19
CA LYS A 158 10.46 5.84 18.30
C LYS A 158 9.10 6.36 17.82
N ALA A 159 9.04 6.96 16.64
CA ALA A 159 7.81 7.42 16.00
C ALA A 159 6.87 6.24 15.67
N ASP A 160 7.42 5.10 15.26
CA ASP A 160 6.65 3.86 14.99
C ASP A 160 5.97 3.28 16.26
N ARG A 161 6.50 3.55 17.45
CA ARG A 161 6.00 2.99 18.73
C ARG A 161 5.00 3.88 19.47
N THR A 162 4.91 5.18 19.14
CA THR A 162 4.33 6.18 20.06
C THR A 162 2.80 6.13 20.21
N LYS A 163 2.07 5.39 19.36
CA LYS A 163 0.60 5.25 19.49
C LYS A 163 0.15 3.93 20.14
N SER A 164 0.95 2.87 20.19
CA SER A 164 0.50 1.61 20.83
C SER A 164 0.32 1.73 22.34
N HIS A 165 0.94 2.73 22.99
CA HIS A 165 0.83 2.94 24.43
C HIS A 165 -0.37 3.79 24.85
N LYS A 166 -0.91 4.67 23.98
CA LYS A 166 -2.09 5.49 24.32
C LYS A 166 -3.41 4.73 24.16
N ASP A 167 -3.43 3.65 23.40
CA ASP A 167 -4.62 2.81 23.19
C ASP A 167 -4.75 1.66 24.21
N MET A 168 -3.82 1.55 25.19
CA MET A 168 -3.91 0.56 26.29
C MET A 168 -4.43 1.15 27.61
N GLU A 169 -4.69 2.46 27.69
CA GLU A 169 -5.14 3.14 28.92
C GLU A 169 -6.56 3.73 28.85
N ARG A 170 -7.45 3.18 28.00
CA ARG A 170 -8.88 3.54 28.01
C ARG A 170 -9.81 2.34 28.02
#